data_AF-A0A5D2JXW1-F1
#
_entry.id   AF-A0A5D2JXW1-F1
#
_cell.length_a   1.000
_cell.length_b   1.000
_cell.length_c   1.000
_cell.angle_alpha   90.00
_cell.angle_beta   90.00
_cell.angle_gamma   90.00
#
_symmetry.space_group_name_H-M   'P 1'
#
loop_
_entity.id
_entity.type
_entity.pdbx_description
1 polymer ?
#
loop_
_entity_poly.entity_id
_entity_poly.type
_entity_poly.pdbx_seq_one_letter_code
_entity_poly.pdbx_strand_id
1 'polypeptide(L)' 'MGTDDMSIADALEMWIEEKVYYDHCSNSCAAGEICGHYTQVVWRDSIHIGCAKVRCDYGGTFILQL' A
#
# COMPACT_ATOMS: atom_id res chain seq x y z
N MET A 1 13.24 17.97 4.69
CA MET A 1 13.08 16.61 4.12
C MET A 1 11.61 16.53 3.74
N GLY A 2 11.16 17.10 2.64
CA GLY A 2 11.49 16.82 1.24
C GLY A 2 10.10 16.68 0.61
N THR A 3 9.68 17.64 -0.20
CA THR A 3 8.37 17.60 -0.87
C THR A 3 8.44 16.59 -2.00
N ASP A 4 8.56 15.31 -1.66
CA ASP A 4 8.50 14.26 -2.67
C ASP A 4 7.04 14.08 -3.04
N ASP A 5 6.72 14.51 -4.26
CA ASP A 5 5.41 14.33 -4.84
C ASP A 5 5.21 12.84 -5.18
N MET A 6 4.96 12.02 -4.15
CA MET A 6 4.78 10.58 -4.27
C MET A 6 3.71 10.26 -5.32
N SER A 7 4.05 9.41 -6.28
CA SER A 7 3.11 8.91 -7.28
C SER A 7 2.29 7.75 -6.72
N ILE A 8 1.17 7.44 -7.38
CA ILE A 8 0.39 6.24 -7.04
C ILE A 8 1.23 4.97 -7.23
N ALA A 9 2.14 4.95 -8.20
CA ALA A 9 3.03 3.81 -8.44
C ALA A 9 4.01 3.61 -7.28
N ASP A 10 4.59 4.69 -6.75
CA ASP A 10 5.50 4.61 -5.60
C ASP A 10 4.78 4.06 -4.36
N ALA A 11 3.55 4.50 -4.10
CA ALA A 11 2.74 3.99 -3.00
C ALA A 11 2.38 2.50 -3.18
N LEU A 12 2.02 2.08 -4.40
CA LEU A 12 1.75 0.68 -4.69
C LEU A 12 2.99 -0.19 -4.52
N GLU A 13 4.17 0.29 -4.92
CA GLU A 13 5.44 -0.42 -4.71
C GLU A 13 5.70 -0.63 -3.21
N MET A 14 5.56 0.42 -2.39
CA MET A 14 5.68 0.31 -0.94
C MET A 14 4.68 -0.68 -0.33
N TRP A 15 3.44 -0.70 -0.81
CA TRP A 15 2.44 -1.68 -0.35
C TRP A 15 2.80 -3.11 -0.78
N ILE A 16 3.40 -3.29 -1.96
CA ILE A 16 3.86 -4.59 -2.45
C ILE A 16 5.09 -5.08 -1.68
N GLU A 17 5.95 -4.18 -1.19
CA GLU A 17 7.15 -4.54 -0.43
C GLU A 17 6.83 -5.30 0.86
N GLU A 18 5.63 -5.14 1.46
CA GLU A 18 5.21 -5.93 2.63
C GLU A 18 5.15 -7.44 2.36
N LYS A 19 5.15 -7.86 1.07
CA LYS A 19 5.17 -9.28 0.68
C LYS A 19 6.28 -10.09 1.36
N VAL A 20 7.41 -9.46 1.70
CA VAL A 20 8.55 -10.14 2.33
C VAL A 20 8.23 -10.63 3.75
N TYR A 21 7.22 -10.04 4.38
CA TYR A 21 6.75 -10.37 5.72
C TYR A 21 5.50 -11.27 5.71
N TYR A 22 4.92 -11.52 4.54
CA TYR A 22 3.69 -12.31 4.41
C TYR A 22 4.00 -13.76 4.04
N ASP A 23 3.58 -14.70 4.88
CA ASP A 23 3.69 -16.13 4.59
C ASP A 23 2.38 -16.67 4.00
N HIS A 24 2.42 -17.02 2.72
CA HIS A 24 1.29 -17.61 2.00
C HIS A 24 0.91 -19.01 2.48
N CYS A 25 1.84 -19.78 3.05
CA CYS A 25 1.57 -21.14 3.53
C CYS A 25 0.70 -21.13 4.78
N SER A 26 1.01 -20.24 5.72
CA SER A 26 0.25 -20.05 6.97
C SER A 26 -0.84 -18.98 6.86
N ASN A 27 -0.89 -18.24 5.75
CA ASN A 27 -1.80 -17.11 5.54
C ASN A 27 -1.70 -16.08 6.68
N SER A 28 -0.47 -15.76 7.08
CA SER A 28 -0.18 -14.89 8.23
C SER A 28 0.94 -13.90 7.95
N CYS A 29 0.93 -12.79 8.69
CA CYS A 29 2.00 -11.78 8.65
C CYS A 29 3.01 -12.05 9.78
N ALA A 30 4.29 -11.79 9.52
CA ALA A 30 5.34 -11.91 10.53
C ALA A 30 5.01 -11.07 11.79
N ALA A 31 5.43 -11.58 12.95
CA ALA A 31 5.11 -10.94 14.22
C ALA A 31 5.72 -9.54 14.32
N GLY A 32 4.87 -8.52 14.54
CA GLY A 32 5.29 -7.12 14.62
C GLY A 32 5.32 -6.38 13.29
N GLU A 33 5.08 -7.07 12.17
CA GLU A 33 5.04 -6.49 10.84
C GLU A 33 3.61 -6.15 10.40
N ILE A 34 3.50 -5.33 9.34
CA ILE A 34 2.23 -4.97 8.70
C ILE A 34 2.22 -5.56 7.29
N CYS A 35 1.16 -6.30 6.96
CA CYS A 35 0.93 -6.87 5.63
C CYS A 35 -0.45 -6.48 5.07
N GLY A 36 -1.13 -5.52 5.72
CA GLY A 36 -2.50 -5.15 5.39
C GLY A 36 -2.61 -4.51 4.01
N HIS A 37 -1.61 -3.73 3.61
CA HIS A 37 -1.61 -3.11 2.30
C HIS A 37 -1.35 -4.16 1.22
N TYR A 38 -0.35 -5.02 1.41
CA TYR A 38 -0.06 -6.09 0.46
C TYR A 38 -1.26 -7.02 0.26
N THR A 39 -1.87 -7.50 1.35
CA THR A 39 -3.02 -8.39 1.26
C THR A 39 -4.21 -7.75 0.56
N GLN A 40 -4.43 -6.44 0.74
CA GLN A 40 -5.46 -5.72 0.00
C GLN A 40 -5.12 -5.56 -1.49
N VAL A 41 -3.84 -5.38 -1.86
CA VAL A 41 -3.37 -5.34 -3.26
C VAL A 41 -3.59 -6.68 -3.96
N VAL A 42 -3.35 -7.81 -3.30
CA VAL A 42 -3.49 -9.16 -3.89
C VAL A 42 -4.82 -9.83 -3.55
N TRP A 43 -5.81 -9.08 -3.07
CA TRP A 43 -7.06 -9.65 -2.59
C TRP A 43 -7.88 -10.25 -3.73
N ARG A 44 -8.11 -11.57 -3.68
CA ARG A 44 -8.75 -12.34 -4.77
C ARG A 44 -10.12 -11.80 -5.17
N ASP A 45 -10.90 -11.36 -4.20
CA ASP A 45 -12.30 -10.97 -4.42
C ASP A 45 -12.43 -9.52 -4.91
N SER A 46 -11.33 -8.75 -4.90
CA SER A 46 -11.30 -7.39 -5.41
C SER A 46 -11.12 -7.39 -6.94
N ILE A 47 -12.24 -7.27 -7.65
CA ILE A 47 -12.27 -7.24 -9.13
C ILE A 47 -12.32 -5.84 -9.74
N HIS A 48 -12.50 -4.81 -8.92
CA HIS A 48 -12.45 -3.41 -9.29
C HIS A 48 -11.47 -2.69 -8.38
N ILE A 49 -10.81 -1.67 -8.90
CA ILE A 49 -9.88 -0.83 -8.14
C ILE A 49 -10.05 0.63 -8.55
N GLY A 50 -10.03 1.52 -7.56
CA GLY A 50 -9.93 2.96 -7.74
C GLY A 50 -8.77 3.53 -6.92
N CYS A 51 -8.06 4.53 -7.47
CA CYS A 51 -7.00 5.20 -6.74
C CYS A 51 -7.22 6.71 -6.76
N ALA A 52 -6.88 7.38 -5.67
CA ALA A 52 -6.83 8.84 -5.62
C ALA A 52 -5.56 9.34 -4.94
N LYS A 53 -5.11 10.51 -5.37
CA LYS A 53 -3.97 11.24 -4.81
C LYS A 53 -4.43 12.65 -4.45
N VAL A 54 -4.11 13.07 -3.23
CA VAL A 54 -4.44 14.40 -2.71
C VAL A 54 -3.16 15.06 -2.20
N ARG A 55 -2.90 16.28 -2.66
CA ARG A 55 -1.84 17.13 -2.12
C ARG A 55 -2.41 17.93 -0.96
N CYS A 56 -1.80 17.84 0.21
CA CYS A 56 -2.20 18.60 1.39
C CYS A 56 -1.58 20.00 1.38
N ASP A 57 -2.27 21.00 1.93
CA ASP A 57 -1.81 22.40 1.97
C ASP A 57 -0.48 22.59 2.73
N TYR A 58 -0.21 21.74 3.72
CA TYR A 58 1.05 21.72 4.47
C TYR A 58 2.18 20.96 3.77
N GLY A 59 1.99 20.54 2.51
CA GLY A 59 3.02 19.96 1.66
C GLY A 59 3.20 18.44 1.77
N GLY A 60 2.24 17.71 2.35
CA GLY A 60 2.16 16.25 2.31
C GLY A 60 1.36 15.71 1.11
N THR A 61 1.43 14.40 0.87
CA THR A 61 0.62 13.71 -0.14
C THR A 61 -0.10 12.54 0.51
N PHE A 62 -1.40 12.41 0.26
CA PHE A 62 -2.22 11.29 0.70
C PHE A 62 -2.64 10.46 -0.52
N ILE A 63 -2.39 9.15 -0.48
CA ILE A 63 -2.75 8.21 -1.54
C ILE A 63 -3.65 7.15 -0.94
N LEU A 64 -4.76 6.88 -1.63
CA LEU A 64 -5.76 5.91 -1.21
C LEU A 64 -6.13 4.99 -2.38
N GLN A 65 -6.29 3.72 -2.06
CA GLN A 65 -6.84 2.66 -2.90
C GLN A 65 -8.24 2.30 -2.38
N LEU A 66 -9.20 2.17 -3.30
CA LEU A 66 -10.60 1.83 -3.08
C LEU A 66 -10.94 0.54 -3.84
#